data_AF-A0A6M2EYX6-F1
#
_entry.id   AF-A0A6M2EYX6-F1
#
_cell.length_a   1.000
_cell.length_b   1.000
_cell.length_c   1.000
_cell.angle_alpha   90.00
_cell.angle_beta   90.00
_cell.angle_gamma   90.00
#
_symmetry.space_group_name_H-M   'P 1'
#
loop_
_entity.id
_entity.type
_entity.pdbx_description
1 polymer ?
#
loop_
_entity_poly.entity_id
_entity_poly.type
_entity_poly.pdbx_seq_one_letter_code
_entity_poly.pdbx_strand_id
1 'polypeptide(L)'
;MMEKISKSEIPFPHRKGNLFMLEYATNWNDPSESATQIDWARKVYEYMTPYVSKNPREAYLNHRDIDLGMNEKANTSIEEARVWGAKYFKGNFNRLVKVKTRVDPENFFRYEQSIPPHPRTMRK
;
A
#
# COMPACT_ATOMS: atom_id res chain seq x y z
N MET A 1 -0.80 23.98 -0.07
CA MET A 1 -0.25 23.41 -1.32
C MET A 1 -0.97 22.12 -1.72
N MET A 2 -1.08 21.13 -0.82
CA MET A 2 -1.70 19.83 -1.09
C MET A 2 -3.22 19.86 -1.40
N GLU A 3 -3.91 20.95 -1.06
CA GLU A 3 -5.36 21.09 -1.33
C GLU A 3 -5.71 21.39 -2.79
N LYS A 4 -4.76 21.92 -3.57
CA LYS A 4 -5.00 22.38 -4.95
C LYS A 4 -4.74 21.28 -5.99
N ILE A 5 -4.00 20.25 -5.63
CA ILE A 5 -3.60 19.14 -6.51
C ILE A 5 -4.69 18.07 -6.45
N SER A 6 -5.13 17.58 -7.61
CA SER A 6 -6.15 16.53 -7.65
C SER A 6 -5.62 15.22 -7.07
N LYS A 7 -6.48 14.50 -6.32
CA LYS A 7 -6.15 13.17 -5.78
C LYS A 7 -5.79 12.13 -6.86
N SER A 8 -6.16 12.37 -8.11
CA SER A 8 -5.89 11.48 -9.26
C SER A 8 -4.84 12.02 -10.23
N GLU A 9 -4.23 13.16 -9.92
CA GLU A 9 -3.22 13.80 -10.77
C GLU A 9 -1.98 12.91 -10.94
N ILE A 10 -1.54 12.30 -9.83
CA ILE A 10 -0.43 11.34 -9.77
C ILE A 10 -0.83 10.14 -8.89
N PRO A 11 -0.06 9.03 -8.87
CA PRO A 11 -0.42 7.82 -8.13
C PRO A 11 -0.69 8.05 -6.63
N PHE A 12 0.12 8.89 -5.98
CA PHE A 12 -0.02 9.24 -4.57
C PHE A 12 -1.29 10.09 -4.34
N PRO A 13 -2.33 9.59 -3.64
CA PRO A 13 -3.67 10.20 -3.66
C PRO A 13 -3.98 11.13 -2.48
N HIS A 14 -3.12 11.14 -1.45
CA HIS A 14 -3.39 11.81 -0.18
C HIS A 14 -3.23 13.33 -0.33
N ARG A 15 -4.34 14.02 -0.60
CA ARG A 15 -4.42 15.46 -0.90
C ARG A 15 -5.39 16.14 0.06
N LYS A 16 -6.21 17.08 -0.44
CA LYS A 16 -7.27 17.81 0.29
C LYS A 16 -8.00 16.91 1.29
N GLY A 17 -8.14 17.39 2.53
CA GLY A 17 -8.79 16.68 3.64
C GLY A 17 -7.83 15.96 4.58
N ASN A 18 -6.56 15.76 4.20
CA ASN A 18 -5.52 15.28 5.10
C ASN A 18 -4.81 16.46 5.79
N LEU A 19 -4.79 16.47 7.13
CA LEU A 19 -4.18 17.55 7.92
C LEU A 19 -2.67 17.34 8.11
N PHE A 20 -2.27 16.12 8.46
CA PHE A 20 -0.88 15.71 8.66
C PHE A 20 -0.74 14.20 8.45
N MET A 21 0.52 13.74 8.37
CA MET A 21 0.89 12.32 8.35
C MET A 21 1.58 11.99 9.67
N LEU A 22 1.26 10.83 10.24
CA LEU A 22 1.89 10.34 11.46
C LEU A 22 2.62 9.02 11.15
N GLU A 23 3.89 8.95 11.50
CA GLU A 23 4.73 7.77 11.35
C GLU A 23 5.02 7.17 12.73
N TYR A 24 4.88 5.85 12.85
CA TYR A 24 5.22 5.08 14.06
C TYR A 24 6.54 4.35 13.81
N ALA A 25 7.65 5.02 14.05
CA ALA A 25 8.98 4.45 13.85
C ALA A 25 9.61 4.03 15.18
N THR A 26 10.14 2.82 15.22
CA THR A 26 11.03 2.34 16.28
C THR A 26 12.43 2.18 15.72
N ASN A 27 13.44 2.48 16.54
CA ASN A 27 14.85 2.32 16.18
C ASN A 27 15.54 1.57 17.33
N TRP A 28 16.37 0.58 16.99
CA TRP A 28 17.08 -0.23 17.96
C TRP A 28 18.43 -0.68 17.41
N ASN A 29 19.38 -0.96 18.30
CA ASN A 29 20.74 -1.37 17.94
C ASN A 29 20.94 -2.89 18.08
N ASP A 30 20.30 -3.51 19.07
CA ASP A 30 20.45 -4.94 19.35
C ASP A 30 19.44 -5.74 18.49
N PRO A 31 19.90 -6.58 17.55
CA PRO A 31 19.00 -7.37 16.70
C PRO A 31 18.03 -8.27 17.48
N SER A 32 18.35 -8.66 18.71
CA SER A 32 17.46 -9.48 19.55
C SER A 32 16.19 -8.75 19.99
N GLU A 33 16.18 -7.40 19.96
CA GLU A 33 15.03 -6.58 20.30
C GLU A 33 14.02 -6.45 19.15
N SER A 34 14.36 -6.91 17.93
CA SER A 34 13.56 -6.69 16.73
C SER A 34 12.09 -7.09 16.90
N ALA A 35 11.84 -8.27 17.48
CA ALA A 35 10.47 -8.76 17.70
C ALA A 35 9.66 -7.81 18.62
N THR A 36 10.27 -7.37 19.72
CA THR A 36 9.65 -6.45 20.68
C THR A 36 9.39 -5.07 20.07
N GLN A 37 10.34 -4.55 19.29
CA GLN A 37 10.23 -3.22 18.69
C GLN A 37 9.18 -3.17 17.57
N ILE A 38 9.10 -4.25 16.76
CA ILE A 38 8.05 -4.40 15.75
C ILE A 38 6.67 -4.54 16.43
N ASP A 39 6.57 -5.35 17.48
CA ASP A 39 5.33 -5.52 18.25
C ASP A 39 4.85 -4.21 18.89
N TRP A 40 5.77 -3.38 19.40
CA TRP A 40 5.43 -2.07 19.92
C TRP A 40 4.84 -1.15 18.85
N ALA A 41 5.46 -1.09 17.66
CA ALA A 41 4.95 -0.29 16.54
C ALA A 41 3.54 -0.75 16.13
N ARG A 42 3.30 -2.07 16.08
CA ARG A 42 1.97 -2.66 15.80
C ARG A 42 0.94 -2.26 16.85
N LYS A 43 1.28 -2.35 18.14
CA LYS A 43 0.37 -1.95 19.24
C LYS A 43 -0.02 -0.48 19.17
N VAL A 44 0.93 0.41 18.90
CA VAL A 44 0.64 1.85 18.73
C VAL A 44 -0.22 2.08 17.48
N TYR A 45 0.09 1.40 16.36
CA TYR A 45 -0.72 1.46 15.16
C TYR A 45 -2.16 0.99 15.40
N GLU A 46 -2.36 -0.13 16.11
CA GLU A 46 -3.69 -0.63 16.48
C GLU A 46 -4.43 0.34 17.40
N TYR A 47 -3.76 0.85 18.44
CA TYR A 47 -4.33 1.83 19.37
C TYR A 47 -4.85 3.08 18.66
N MET A 48 -4.14 3.53 17.61
CA MET A 48 -4.50 4.73 16.86
C MET A 48 -5.66 4.55 15.87
N THR A 49 -6.15 3.32 15.67
CA THR A 49 -7.23 3.00 14.70
C THR A 49 -8.45 3.94 14.73
N PRO A 50 -9.03 4.33 15.87
CA PRO A 50 -10.24 5.17 15.88
C PRO A 50 -9.96 6.65 15.57
N TYR A 51 -8.70 7.08 15.61
CA TYR A 51 -8.30 8.50 15.48
C TYR A 51 -7.74 8.87 14.11
N VAL A 52 -7.43 7.88 13.28
CA VAL A 52 -6.83 8.07 11.96
C VAL A 52 -7.86 7.87 10.84
N SER A 53 -7.42 8.00 9.58
CA SER A 53 -8.27 7.78 8.43
C SER A 53 -8.91 6.38 8.44
N LYS A 54 -10.12 6.30 7.87
CA LYS A 54 -10.90 5.06 7.74
C LYS A 54 -11.57 5.01 6.37
N ASN A 55 -11.84 3.80 5.89
CA ASN A 55 -12.52 3.52 4.61
C ASN A 55 -11.82 4.10 3.36
N PRO A 56 -10.57 3.68 3.05
CA PRO A 56 -9.70 2.79 3.83
C PRO A 56 -8.86 3.55 4.87
N ARG A 57 -8.24 2.83 5.79
CA ARG A 57 -7.12 3.37 6.59
C ARG A 57 -5.94 3.62 5.65
N GLU A 58 -5.65 4.89 5.40
CA GLU A 58 -4.68 5.35 4.39
C GLU A 58 -3.24 5.05 4.85
N ALA A 59 -2.37 4.70 3.89
CA ALA A 59 -0.96 4.40 4.12
C ALA A 59 -0.10 5.04 3.03
N TYR A 60 1.21 5.21 3.26
CA TYR A 60 2.12 5.83 2.30
C TYR A 60 3.14 4.81 1.78
N LEU A 61 3.20 4.62 0.46
CA LEU A 61 4.00 3.55 -0.18
C LEU A 61 5.48 3.58 0.22
N ASN A 62 6.06 4.75 0.47
CA ASN A 62 7.48 4.85 0.82
C ASN A 62 7.78 4.33 2.25
N HIS A 63 6.76 4.18 3.09
CA HIS A 63 6.83 3.42 4.34
C HIS A 63 6.08 2.11 4.12
N ARG A 64 6.73 1.17 3.42
CA ARG A 64 6.14 -0.12 3.08
C ARG A 64 5.84 -0.92 4.35
N ASP A 65 4.64 -1.46 4.41
CA ASP A 65 4.14 -2.19 5.57
C ASP A 65 3.47 -3.48 5.06
N ILE A 66 4.18 -4.60 5.23
CA ILE A 66 3.72 -5.93 4.81
C ILE A 66 2.54 -6.44 5.64
N ASP A 67 2.30 -5.86 6.83
CA ASP A 67 1.17 -6.22 7.69
C ASP A 67 -0.17 -5.73 7.11
N LEU A 68 -0.15 -4.80 6.14
CA LEU A 68 -1.34 -4.38 5.40
C LEU A 68 -1.87 -5.44 4.42
N GLY A 69 -1.10 -6.49 4.16
CA GLY A 69 -1.36 -7.57 3.22
C GLY A 69 -0.24 -7.72 2.21
N MET A 70 0.00 -8.94 1.74
CA MET A 70 1.08 -9.25 0.78
C MET A 70 0.62 -10.23 -0.29
N ASN A 71 1.35 -10.22 -1.39
CA ASN A 71 1.25 -11.14 -2.49
C ASN A 71 1.91 -12.47 -2.09
N GLU A 72 1.13 -13.52 -1.79
CA GLU A 72 1.69 -14.79 -1.33
C GLU A 72 2.49 -15.54 -2.42
N LYS A 73 2.15 -15.36 -3.70
CA LYS A 73 2.73 -16.09 -4.85
C LYS A 73 2.72 -15.23 -6.12
N ALA A 74 3.32 -15.73 -7.20
CA ALA A 74 3.35 -15.05 -8.51
C ALA A 74 1.95 -14.75 -9.10
N ASN A 75 0.92 -15.49 -8.66
CA ASN A 75 -0.46 -15.38 -9.14
C ASN A 75 -1.39 -14.65 -8.15
N THR A 76 -0.94 -13.59 -7.49
CA THR A 76 -1.85 -12.79 -6.65
C THR A 76 -2.95 -12.15 -7.48
N SER A 77 -4.18 -12.31 -7.03
CA SER A 77 -5.33 -11.68 -7.67
C SER A 77 -5.33 -10.16 -7.46
N ILE A 78 -5.91 -9.43 -8.40
CA ILE A 78 -6.11 -7.98 -8.25
C ILE A 78 -6.97 -7.66 -7.02
N GLU A 79 -7.87 -8.57 -6.61
CA GLU A 79 -8.74 -8.36 -5.46
C GLU A 79 -7.98 -8.44 -4.13
N GLU A 80 -7.11 -9.44 -3.96
CA GLU A 80 -6.20 -9.54 -2.81
C GLU A 80 -5.28 -8.31 -2.76
N ALA A 81 -4.69 -7.95 -3.89
CA ALA A 81 -3.82 -6.79 -3.98
C ALA A 81 -4.55 -5.46 -3.72
N ARG A 82 -5.87 -5.39 -3.97
CA ARG A 82 -6.67 -4.19 -3.70
C ARG A 82 -6.78 -3.90 -2.21
N VAL A 83 -6.70 -4.90 -1.34
CA VAL A 83 -6.79 -4.72 0.13
C VAL A 83 -5.72 -3.76 0.64
N TRP A 84 -4.45 -3.98 0.27
CA TRP A 84 -3.35 -3.08 0.59
C TRP A 84 -3.26 -1.93 -0.42
N GLY A 85 -3.54 -2.18 -1.70
CA GLY A 85 -3.42 -1.21 -2.79
C GLY A 85 -4.34 0.00 -2.63
N ALA A 86 -5.56 -0.19 -2.11
CA ALA A 86 -6.48 0.91 -1.82
C ALA A 86 -5.97 1.79 -0.67
N LYS A 87 -5.21 1.26 0.29
CA LYS A 87 -4.62 2.04 1.39
C LYS A 87 -3.54 2.99 0.87
N TYR A 88 -2.70 2.53 -0.05
CA TYR A 88 -1.64 3.34 -0.66
C TYR A 88 -2.13 4.28 -1.76
N PHE A 89 -3.03 3.82 -2.62
CA PHE A 89 -3.37 4.49 -3.87
C PHE A 89 -4.84 4.90 -3.99
N LYS A 90 -5.71 4.54 -3.03
CA LYS A 90 -7.15 4.81 -3.07
C LYS A 90 -7.73 4.41 -4.44
N GLY A 91 -8.52 5.30 -5.05
CA GLY A 91 -9.09 5.08 -6.39
C GLY A 91 -8.07 4.99 -7.53
N ASN A 92 -6.80 5.39 -7.31
CA ASN A 92 -5.77 5.35 -8.35
C ASN A 92 -5.25 3.92 -8.60
N PHE A 93 -5.48 2.98 -7.68
CA PHE A 93 -5.01 1.59 -7.83
C PHE A 93 -5.44 0.96 -9.15
N ASN A 94 -6.69 1.15 -9.56
CA ASN A 94 -7.20 0.59 -10.83
C ASN A 94 -6.48 1.16 -12.06
N ARG A 95 -6.11 2.44 -12.04
CA ARG A 95 -5.31 3.04 -13.14
C ARG A 95 -3.91 2.45 -13.16
N LEU A 96 -3.33 2.17 -12.00
CA LEU A 96 -2.00 1.55 -11.91
C LEU A 96 -1.99 0.10 -12.40
N VAL A 97 -3.01 -0.70 -12.08
CA VAL A 97 -3.19 -2.05 -12.62
C VAL A 97 -3.25 -2.02 -14.15
N LYS A 98 -3.96 -1.06 -14.75
CA LYS A 98 -4.02 -0.89 -16.22
C LYS A 98 -2.64 -0.58 -16.82
N VAL A 99 -1.87 0.29 -16.16
CA VAL A 99 -0.50 0.61 -16.60
C VAL A 99 0.38 -0.62 -16.50
N LYS A 100 0.42 -1.28 -15.34
CA LYS A 100 1.16 -2.52 -15.10
C LYS A 100 0.85 -3.59 -16.15
N THR A 101 -0.43 -3.82 -16.42
CA THR A 101 -0.89 -4.79 -17.44
C THR A 101 -0.34 -4.48 -18.82
N ARG A 102 -0.20 -3.20 -19.18
CA ARG A 102 0.29 -2.78 -20.50
C ARG A 102 1.81 -2.89 -20.60
N VAL A 103 2.53 -2.48 -19.56
CA VAL A 103 4.00 -2.31 -19.63
C VAL A 103 4.78 -3.52 -19.14
N ASP A 104 4.17 -4.35 -18.29
CA ASP A 104 4.77 -5.56 -17.73
C ASP A 104 3.70 -6.67 -17.57
N PRO A 105 3.17 -7.20 -18.69
CA PRO A 105 2.11 -8.21 -18.69
C PRO A 105 2.54 -9.56 -18.11
N GLU A 106 3.84 -9.89 -18.15
CA GLU A 106 4.40 -11.13 -17.59
C GLU A 106 4.68 -11.01 -16.08
N ASN A 107 4.39 -9.83 -15.50
CA ASN A 107 4.66 -9.51 -14.12
C ASN A 107 6.13 -9.78 -13.72
N PHE A 108 7.07 -9.42 -14.58
CA PHE A 108 8.50 -9.61 -14.35
C PHE A 108 8.98 -8.78 -13.15
N PHE A 109 8.60 -7.50 -13.10
CA PHE A 109 8.93 -6.60 -12.00
C PHE A 109 7.95 -6.78 -10.85
N ARG A 110 8.22 -7.75 -9.96
CA ARG A 110 7.33 -8.11 -8.85
C ARG A 110 8.06 -8.23 -7.52
N TYR A 111 7.31 -8.02 -6.44
CA TYR A 111 7.72 -8.18 -5.05
C TYR A 111 6.47 -8.42 -4.19
N GLU A 112 6.63 -8.55 -2.88
CA GLU A 112 5.59 -8.93 -1.90
C GLU A 112 4.39 -7.98 -1.87
N GLN A 113 4.50 -6.77 -2.40
CA GLN A 113 3.38 -5.83 -2.56
C GLN A 113 3.44 -5.12 -3.92
N SER A 114 3.89 -5.80 -4.97
CA SER A 114 3.84 -5.25 -6.34
C SER A 114 2.42 -5.29 -6.88
N ILE A 115 2.03 -4.28 -7.65
CA ILE A 115 0.73 -4.23 -8.34
C ILE A 115 0.67 -5.38 -9.37
N PRO A 116 -0.32 -6.28 -9.31
CA PRO A 116 -0.45 -7.36 -10.29
C PRO A 116 -1.06 -6.85 -11.61
N PRO A 117 -0.64 -7.40 -12.77
CA PRO A 117 -1.33 -7.17 -14.04
C PRO A 117 -2.65 -7.96 -14.10
N HIS A 118 -3.53 -7.62 -15.05
CA HIS A 118 -4.65 -8.51 -15.37
C HIS A 118 -4.13 -9.85 -15.90
N PRO A 119 -4.78 -10.98 -15.52
CA PRO A 119 -4.47 -12.27 -16.12
C PRO A 119 -4.61 -12.18 -17.64
N ARG A 120 -3.67 -12.76 -18.38
CA ARG A 120 -3.89 -12.97 -19.81
C ARG A 120 -5.04 -13.95 -19.98
N THR A 121 -6.15 -13.49 -20.52
CA THR A 121 -7.05 -14.39 -21.22
C THR A 121 -6.29 -14.91 -22.43
N MET A 122 -5.95 -16.20 -22.44
CA MET A 122 -5.55 -16.84 -23.68
C MET A 122 -6.71 -16.65 -24.66
N ARG A 123 -6.53 -15.83 -25.70
CA ARG A 123 -7.40 -15.89 -26.87
C ARG A 123 -7.20 -17.29 -27.45
N LYS A 124 -8.23 -18.13 -27.33
CA LYS A 124 -8.36 -19.33 -28.15
C LYS A 124 -8.45 -18.94 -29.63
#